data_AF-A0AAP8DQF2-F1
#
_entry.id   AF-A0AAP8DQF2-F1
#
_cell.length_a   1.000
_cell.length_b   1.000
_cell.length_c   1.000
_cell.angle_alpha   90.00
_cell.angle_beta   90.00
_cell.angle_gamma   90.00
#
_symmetry.space_group_name_H-M   'P 1'
#
loop_
_entity.id
_entity.type
_entity.pdbx_description
1 polymer ?
#
loop_
_entity_poly.entity_id
_entity_poly.type
_entity_poly.pdbx_seq_one_letter_code
_entity_poly.pdbx_strand_id
1 'polypeptide(L)'
;MSPRLLWGAVLHKLPDRRIQYSPDNSGGNMRILNCYMANDSKGHFVTAKEAAKHNRRDVLCCVSCGCPLTLQRGNDGQQPWFEHDQMTVAEKILLRCTWLDPAEKEARRLHLQGMTVLDYTVKVRKWFCVMCDEDYEGEKCCPRCGTGVYSRAWGRQEVLSEDARADNPLQRL
;
A
#
# COMPACT_ATOMS: atom_id res chain seq x y z
N MET A 1 -33.03 -55.88 8.45
CA MET A 1 -33.44 -54.67 9.20
C MET A 1 -32.22 -54.14 9.95
N SER A 2 -31.58 -53.07 9.44
CA SER A 2 -30.92 -52.02 10.23
C SER A 2 -30.48 -50.89 9.28
N PRO A 3 -30.62 -49.61 9.62
CA PRO A 3 -30.61 -48.52 8.64
C PRO A 3 -29.34 -47.67 8.66
N ARG A 4 -28.96 -47.22 7.44
CA ARG A 4 -28.52 -45.87 7.07
C ARG A 4 -27.55 -45.13 8.01
N LEU A 5 -26.32 -44.92 7.53
CA LEU A 5 -25.64 -43.62 7.62
C LEU A 5 -24.82 -43.41 6.34
N LEU A 6 -25.45 -42.83 5.31
CA LEU A 6 -24.76 -42.24 4.18
C LEU A 6 -24.37 -40.80 4.58
N TRP A 7 -23.08 -40.56 4.77
CA TRP A 7 -22.53 -39.22 4.87
C TRP A 7 -22.50 -38.62 3.46
N GLY A 8 -23.65 -38.12 3.02
CA GLY A 8 -23.78 -37.37 1.78
C GLY A 8 -23.36 -35.92 2.02
N ALA A 9 -22.17 -35.57 1.56
CA ALA A 9 -21.70 -34.20 1.49
C ALA A 9 -22.65 -33.36 0.62
N VAL A 10 -23.41 -32.46 1.25
CA VAL A 10 -24.17 -31.41 0.57
C VAL A 10 -23.22 -30.25 0.28
N LEU A 11 -22.49 -30.37 -0.82
CA LEU A 11 -22.00 -29.23 -1.58
C LEU A 11 -23.14 -28.73 -2.48
N HIS A 12 -23.13 -27.42 -2.81
CA HIS A 12 -24.05 -26.67 -3.69
C HIS A 12 -25.25 -26.04 -2.96
N LYS A 13 -25.51 -24.72 -2.97
CA LYS A 13 -24.98 -23.60 -3.76
C LYS A 13 -25.07 -22.29 -2.95
N LEU A 14 -23.96 -21.60 -2.78
CA LEU A 14 -23.99 -20.15 -2.57
C LEU A 14 -24.31 -19.51 -3.93
N PRO A 15 -25.25 -18.55 -4.02
CA PRO A 15 -25.44 -17.80 -5.25
C PRO A 15 -24.16 -17.02 -5.52
N ASP A 16 -23.51 -17.36 -6.63
CA ASP A 16 -22.36 -16.67 -7.21
C ASP A 16 -22.82 -15.29 -7.66
N ARG A 17 -23.00 -14.38 -6.69
CA ARG A 17 -23.33 -12.98 -6.93
C ARG A 17 -22.03 -12.30 -7.31
N ARG A 18 -21.56 -12.61 -8.52
CA ARG A 18 -20.53 -11.87 -9.24
C ARG A 18 -21.05 -10.45 -9.36
N ILE A 19 -20.71 -9.60 -8.39
CA ILE A 19 -20.99 -8.16 -8.43
C ILE A 19 -20.25 -7.67 -9.68
N GLN A 20 -21.00 -7.38 -10.73
CA GLN A 20 -20.47 -6.69 -11.90
C GLN A 20 -19.98 -5.32 -11.40
N TYR A 21 -18.67 -5.18 -11.34
CA TYR A 21 -18.00 -3.95 -10.97
C TYR A 21 -17.94 -3.10 -12.24
N SER A 22 -18.84 -2.12 -12.37
CA SER A 22 -18.63 -1.03 -13.32
C SER A 22 -17.63 -0.05 -12.69
N PRO A 23 -16.52 0.30 -13.37
CA PRO A 23 -15.58 1.28 -12.88
C PRO A 23 -16.15 2.66 -13.20
N ASP A 24 -17.02 3.14 -12.33
CA ASP A 24 -17.57 4.48 -12.41
C ASP A 24 -16.48 5.45 -11.93
N ASN A 25 -15.75 6.01 -12.89
CA ASN A 25 -14.75 7.04 -12.71
C ASN A 25 -15.42 8.31 -12.12
N SER A 26 -15.28 8.52 -10.81
CA SER A 26 -15.72 9.74 -10.11
C SER A 26 -14.94 9.93 -8.81
N GLY A 27 -13.81 10.64 -8.88
CA GLY A 27 -13.19 11.43 -7.80
C GLY A 27 -13.08 10.84 -6.39
N GLY A 28 -11.89 10.37 -6.03
CA GLY A 28 -11.29 10.55 -4.69
C GLY A 28 -11.94 9.89 -3.47
N ASN A 29 -13.02 9.13 -3.62
CA ASN A 29 -13.70 8.47 -2.50
C ASN A 29 -13.45 6.96 -2.56
N MET A 30 -12.76 6.42 -1.55
CA MET A 30 -12.56 4.99 -1.40
C MET A 30 -13.89 4.25 -1.34
N ARG A 31 -13.93 3.02 -1.87
CA ARG A 31 -15.11 2.18 -1.73
C ARG A 31 -15.10 1.38 -0.42
N ILE A 32 -16.12 1.62 0.40
CA ILE A 32 -16.44 0.81 1.58
C ILE A 32 -17.73 0.03 1.35
N LEU A 33 -17.74 -1.24 1.74
CA LEU A 33 -18.88 -2.13 1.59
C LEU A 33 -19.93 -1.87 2.68
N ASN A 34 -21.18 -2.20 2.36
CA ASN A 34 -22.28 -2.15 3.30
C ASN A 34 -22.04 -3.08 4.49
N CYS A 35 -22.26 -2.55 5.69
CA CYS A 35 -22.13 -3.28 6.94
C CYS A 35 -23.50 -3.80 7.39
N TYR A 36 -23.55 -4.94 8.06
CA TYR A 36 -24.81 -5.50 8.57
C TYR A 36 -24.82 -5.70 10.09
N MET A 37 -23.72 -5.33 10.74
CA MET A 37 -23.44 -5.53 12.15
C MET A 37 -22.80 -4.26 12.73
N ALA A 38 -23.22 -3.89 13.92
CA ALA A 38 -22.74 -2.72 14.64
C ALA A 38 -22.76 -2.99 16.16
N ASN A 39 -22.08 -2.14 16.92
CA ASN A 39 -22.18 -2.09 18.37
C ASN A 39 -22.99 -0.88 18.80
N ASP A 40 -23.83 -1.00 19.82
CA ASP A 40 -24.47 0.13 20.48
C ASP A 40 -23.47 0.90 21.37
N SER A 41 -23.91 2.00 21.97
CA SER A 41 -23.10 2.82 22.88
C SER A 41 -22.63 2.10 24.14
N LYS A 42 -23.23 0.93 24.46
CA LYS A 42 -22.86 0.06 25.59
C LYS A 42 -21.95 -1.09 25.15
N GLY A 43 -21.65 -1.21 23.86
CA GLY A 43 -20.85 -2.29 23.28
C GLY A 43 -21.64 -3.57 22.98
N HIS A 44 -22.98 -3.54 23.02
CA HIS A 44 -23.77 -4.69 22.61
C HIS A 44 -23.82 -4.80 21.09
N PHE A 45 -23.68 -6.03 20.62
CA PHE A 45 -23.79 -6.36 19.22
C PHE A 45 -25.24 -6.24 18.73
N VAL A 46 -25.44 -5.55 17.60
CA VAL A 46 -26.74 -5.30 16.98
C VAL A 46 -26.66 -5.51 15.47
N THR A 47 -27.68 -6.13 14.90
CA THR A 47 -27.82 -6.29 13.44
C THR A 47 -28.60 -5.14 12.81
N ALA A 48 -28.36 -4.85 11.53
CA ALA A 48 -29.09 -3.80 10.82
C ALA A 48 -30.61 -4.02 10.80
N LYS A 49 -31.04 -5.29 10.71
CA LYS A 49 -32.47 -5.67 10.78
C LYS A 49 -33.09 -5.34 12.13
N GLU A 50 -32.39 -5.63 13.22
CA GLU A 50 -32.84 -5.31 14.57
C GLU A 50 -32.90 -3.80 14.81
N ALA A 51 -31.84 -3.09 14.42
CA ALA A 51 -31.78 -1.63 14.54
C ALA A 51 -32.93 -0.93 13.80
N ALA A 52 -33.26 -1.39 12.59
CA ALA A 52 -34.37 -0.87 11.79
C ALA A 52 -35.74 -1.15 12.42
N LYS A 53 -35.95 -2.37 12.97
CA LYS A 53 -37.21 -2.76 13.61
C LYS A 53 -37.50 -1.95 14.87
N HIS A 54 -36.49 -1.76 15.72
CA HIS A 54 -36.67 -1.10 17.02
C HIS A 54 -36.58 0.43 16.95
N ASN A 55 -36.46 1.00 15.75
CA ASN A 55 -36.28 2.44 15.55
C ASN A 55 -35.20 3.03 16.48
N ARG A 56 -34.09 2.30 16.61
CA ARG A 56 -32.99 2.67 17.52
C ARG A 56 -32.49 4.06 17.15
N ARG A 57 -32.41 4.95 18.14
CA ARG A 57 -31.80 6.29 18.04
C ARG A 57 -30.40 6.36 18.64
N ASP A 58 -29.92 5.24 19.17
CA ASP A 58 -28.58 5.15 19.75
C ASP A 58 -27.53 5.32 18.65
N VAL A 59 -26.38 5.89 19.01
CA VAL A 59 -25.20 5.91 18.13
C VAL A 59 -24.72 4.48 17.96
N LEU A 60 -24.67 4.02 16.71
CA LEU A 60 -24.19 2.69 16.34
C LEU A 60 -22.78 2.81 15.79
N CYS A 61 -21.89 1.95 16.23
CA CYS A 61 -20.48 1.97 15.85
C CYS A 61 -20.10 0.70 15.08
N CYS A 62 -19.23 0.84 14.08
CA CYS A 62 -18.70 -0.31 13.34
C CYS A 62 -17.89 -1.22 14.27
N VAL A 63 -18.16 -2.53 14.19
CA VAL A 63 -17.47 -3.54 15.01
C VAL A 63 -15.96 -3.60 14.69
N SER A 64 -15.57 -3.25 13.46
CA SER A 64 -14.17 -3.32 13.03
C SER A 64 -13.36 -2.07 13.32
N CYS A 65 -13.90 -0.88 13.00
CA CYS A 65 -13.15 0.37 13.09
C CYS A 65 -13.62 1.30 14.20
N GLY A 66 -14.74 1.01 14.87
CA GLY A 66 -15.31 1.83 15.93
C GLY A 66 -15.97 3.12 15.47
N CYS A 67 -15.99 3.40 14.16
CA CYS A 67 -16.58 4.62 13.62
C CYS A 67 -18.10 4.62 13.72
N PRO A 68 -18.73 5.81 13.89
CA PRO A 68 -20.18 5.93 13.84
C PRO A 68 -20.72 5.49 12.48
N LEU A 69 -21.89 4.84 12.51
CA LEU A 69 -22.58 4.29 11.37
C LEU A 69 -23.95 4.93 11.19
N THR A 70 -24.33 5.13 9.93
CA THR A 70 -25.67 5.55 9.54
C THR A 70 -26.50 4.33 9.17
N LEU A 71 -27.66 4.16 9.80
CA LEU A 71 -28.59 3.08 9.46
C LEU A 71 -29.41 3.44 8.22
N GLN A 72 -29.27 2.63 7.18
CA GLN A 72 -30.12 2.65 5.99
C GLN A 72 -31.17 1.55 6.08
N ARG A 73 -32.44 1.93 5.98
CA ARG A 73 -33.57 0.97 6.09
C ARG A 73 -33.83 0.22 4.78
N GLY A 74 -33.31 0.73 3.66
CA GLY A 74 -33.62 0.22 2.34
C GLY A 74 -35.07 0.52 1.92
N ASN A 75 -35.35 0.30 0.64
CA ASN A 75 -36.71 0.28 0.08
C ASN A 75 -37.27 -1.16 0.13
N ASP A 76 -38.54 -1.32 -0.24
CA ASP A 76 -39.20 -2.64 -0.29
C ASP A 76 -38.34 -3.69 -1.01
N GLY A 77 -37.97 -4.74 -0.28
CA GLY A 77 -37.15 -5.86 -0.76
C GLY A 77 -35.64 -5.75 -0.49
N GLN A 78 -35.11 -4.60 -0.12
CA GLN A 78 -33.72 -4.46 0.34
C GLN A 78 -33.65 -4.66 1.86
N GLN A 79 -32.77 -5.55 2.32
CA GLN A 79 -32.54 -5.66 3.77
C GLN A 79 -31.83 -4.40 4.28
N PRO A 80 -32.14 -3.88 5.47
CA PRO A 80 -31.42 -2.77 6.06
C PRO A 80 -29.91 -3.02 6.16
N TRP A 81 -29.12 -1.96 6.03
CA TRP A 81 -27.66 -1.97 6.16
C TRP A 81 -27.15 -0.74 6.89
N PHE A 82 -25.88 -0.75 7.24
CA PHE A 82 -25.18 0.37 7.82
C PHE A 82 -24.13 0.91 6.84
N GLU A 83 -23.97 2.22 6.82
CA GLU A 83 -22.98 2.94 6.04
C GLU A 83 -22.02 3.70 6.95
N HIS A 84 -20.76 3.76 6.54
CA HIS A 84 -19.78 4.60 7.20
C HIS A 84 -19.92 6.04 6.71
N ASP A 85 -19.77 6.99 7.61
CA ASP A 85 -19.56 8.39 7.22
C ASP A 85 -18.13 8.58 6.72
N GLN A 86 -17.97 8.57 5.41
CA GLN A 86 -16.67 8.75 4.77
C GLN A 86 -16.18 10.20 4.74
N MET A 87 -17.07 11.16 5.06
CA MET A 87 -16.74 12.58 5.02
C MET A 87 -16.12 13.04 6.35
N THR A 88 -16.61 12.54 7.47
CA THR A 88 -16.16 12.98 8.80
C THR A 88 -15.10 12.07 9.41
N VAL A 89 -15.03 10.81 9.00
CA VAL A 89 -14.06 9.85 9.52
C VAL A 89 -12.74 9.97 8.79
N ALA A 90 -11.64 9.98 9.54
CA ALA A 90 -10.31 9.99 8.96
C ALA A 90 -10.06 8.75 8.08
N GLU A 91 -9.66 8.97 6.82
CA GLU A 91 -9.38 7.93 5.81
C GLU A 91 -8.50 6.78 6.34
N LYS A 92 -7.45 7.09 7.10
CA LYS A 92 -6.54 6.10 7.70
C LYS A 92 -7.25 5.06 8.60
N ILE A 93 -8.40 5.42 9.18
CA ILE A 93 -9.22 4.53 10.01
C ILE A 93 -10.05 3.62 9.10
N LEU A 94 -10.70 4.19 8.08
CA LEU A 94 -11.50 3.43 7.10
C LEU A 94 -10.64 2.44 6.32
N LEU A 95 -9.40 2.81 5.99
CA LEU A 95 -8.42 1.95 5.32
C LEU A 95 -8.03 0.69 6.11
N ARG A 96 -8.33 0.66 7.42
CA ARG A 96 -8.08 -0.50 8.30
C ARG A 96 -9.35 -1.30 8.57
N CYS A 97 -10.51 -0.81 8.13
CA CYS A 97 -11.79 -1.46 8.35
C CYS A 97 -11.89 -2.76 7.56
N THR A 98 -12.45 -3.80 8.17
CA THR A 98 -12.71 -5.08 7.48
C THR A 98 -13.72 -4.95 6.34
N TRP A 99 -14.53 -3.90 6.36
CA TRP A 99 -15.53 -3.60 5.34
C TRP A 99 -14.98 -2.75 4.18
N LEU A 100 -13.71 -2.36 4.21
CA LEU A 100 -13.05 -1.75 3.05
C LEU A 100 -13.10 -2.74 1.87
N ASP A 101 -13.36 -2.25 0.67
CA ASP A 101 -13.37 -3.10 -0.52
C ASP A 101 -12.01 -3.84 -0.68
N PRO A 102 -12.02 -5.16 -0.90
CA PRO A 102 -10.80 -5.92 -1.16
C PRO A 102 -9.93 -5.33 -2.27
N ALA A 103 -10.52 -4.74 -3.32
CA ALA A 103 -9.80 -4.11 -4.41
C ALA A 103 -9.03 -2.87 -3.93
N GLU A 104 -9.64 -2.04 -3.07
CA GLU A 104 -8.99 -0.87 -2.45
C GLU A 104 -7.85 -1.30 -1.51
N LYS A 105 -8.08 -2.35 -0.72
CA LYS A 105 -7.07 -2.93 0.16
C LYS A 105 -5.87 -3.44 -0.63
N GLU A 106 -6.12 -4.09 -1.75
CA GLU A 106 -5.11 -4.65 -2.64
C GLU A 106 -4.36 -3.56 -3.41
N ALA A 107 -5.06 -2.55 -3.94
CA ALA A 107 -4.45 -1.38 -4.58
C ALA A 107 -3.49 -0.67 -3.62
N ARG A 108 -3.90 -0.49 -2.36
CA ARG A 108 -3.04 0.07 -1.31
C ARG A 108 -1.84 -0.81 -0.99
N ARG A 109 -2.02 -2.13 -0.93
CA ARG A 109 -0.93 -3.09 -0.69
C ARG A 109 0.13 -2.99 -1.79
N LEU A 110 -0.29 -2.98 -3.06
CA LEU A 110 0.59 -2.84 -4.22
C LEU A 110 1.30 -1.48 -4.23
N HIS A 111 0.58 -0.39 -3.95
CA HIS A 111 1.17 0.94 -3.86
C HIS A 111 2.29 0.99 -2.81
N LEU A 112 2.03 0.48 -1.60
CA LEU A 112 3.03 0.45 -0.54
C LEU A 112 4.22 -0.47 -0.88
N GLN A 113 3.99 -1.62 -1.51
CA GLN A 113 5.08 -2.49 -1.97
C GLN A 113 5.95 -1.82 -3.04
N GLY A 114 5.34 -1.10 -3.98
CA GLY A 114 6.06 -0.31 -4.97
C GLY A 114 6.95 0.77 -4.36
N MET A 115 6.55 1.34 -3.21
CA MET A 115 7.38 2.29 -2.46
C MET A 115 8.56 1.64 -1.73
N THR A 116 8.49 0.34 -1.41
CA THR A 116 9.55 -0.35 -0.64
C THR A 116 10.77 -0.79 -1.45
N VAL A 117 10.80 -0.55 -2.76
CA VAL A 117 12.00 -0.82 -3.55
C VAL A 117 12.98 0.34 -3.38
N LEU A 118 13.71 0.33 -2.26
CA LEU A 118 14.95 1.08 -2.18
C LEU A 118 15.92 0.39 -3.14
N ASP A 119 16.12 0.99 -4.30
CA ASP A 119 17.07 0.53 -5.29
C ASP A 119 18.49 0.66 -4.69
N TYR A 120 18.92 -0.38 -4.00
CA TYR A 120 20.27 -0.49 -3.44
C TYR A 120 21.29 -0.90 -4.50
N THR A 121 20.93 -0.84 -5.81
CA THR A 121 21.90 -1.11 -6.86
C THR A 121 23.13 -0.27 -6.61
N VAL A 122 24.18 -0.95 -6.14
CA VAL A 122 25.49 -0.36 -5.94
C VAL A 122 25.89 0.09 -7.32
N LYS A 123 25.83 1.41 -7.56
CA LYS A 123 26.39 2.00 -8.76
C LYS A 123 27.83 1.53 -8.78
N VAL A 124 28.15 0.57 -9.65
CA VAL A 124 29.46 -0.08 -9.68
C VAL A 124 30.49 1.03 -9.89
N ARG A 125 31.26 1.30 -8.83
CA ARG A 125 32.34 2.28 -8.85
C ARG A 125 33.64 1.51 -8.97
N LYS A 126 34.49 1.96 -9.89
CA LYS A 126 35.86 1.46 -10.02
C LYS A 126 36.74 2.19 -9.01
N TRP A 127 37.47 1.42 -8.23
CA TRP A 127 38.38 1.89 -7.21
C TRP A 127 39.77 1.33 -7.48
N PHE A 128 40.78 2.05 -7.02
CA PHE A 128 42.16 1.61 -7.00
C PHE A 128 42.71 1.76 -5.59
N CYS A 129 43.18 0.67 -5.00
CA CYS A 129 43.78 0.68 -3.67
C CYS A 129 45.27 0.96 -3.78
N VAL A 130 45.70 2.15 -3.33
CA VAL A 130 47.11 2.56 -3.40
C VAL A 130 48.01 1.69 -2.51
N MET A 131 47.47 1.14 -1.41
CA MET A 131 48.24 0.28 -0.50
C MET A 131 48.46 -1.13 -1.07
N CYS A 132 47.49 -1.66 -1.81
CA CYS A 132 47.54 -3.02 -2.36
C CYS A 132 47.93 -3.05 -3.84
N ASP A 133 48.04 -1.87 -4.47
CA ASP A 133 48.34 -1.70 -5.89
C ASP A 133 47.38 -2.47 -6.81
N GLU A 134 46.08 -2.47 -6.48
CA GLU A 134 45.08 -3.30 -7.15
C GLU A 134 43.79 -2.51 -7.42
N ASP A 135 43.22 -2.69 -8.61
CA ASP A 135 41.89 -2.21 -8.96
C ASP A 135 40.79 -3.17 -8.46
N TYR A 136 39.64 -2.60 -8.14
CA TYR A 136 38.48 -3.36 -7.69
C TYR A 136 37.18 -2.58 -7.91
N GLU A 137 36.06 -3.31 -7.96
CA GLU A 137 34.75 -2.75 -8.27
C GLU A 137 33.76 -2.91 -7.12
N GLY A 138 32.79 -2.01 -7.02
CA GLY A 138 31.71 -2.08 -6.03
C GLY A 138 31.86 -1.06 -4.89
N GLU A 139 31.71 -1.53 -3.64
CA GLU A 139 31.82 -0.67 -2.46
C GLU A 139 33.26 -0.21 -2.21
N LYS A 140 33.47 0.93 -1.53
CA LYS A 140 34.81 1.46 -1.24
C LYS A 140 35.50 0.68 -0.11
N CYS A 141 35.82 -0.60 -0.34
CA CYS A 141 36.57 -1.45 0.58
C CYS A 141 37.46 -2.41 -0.22
N CYS A 142 38.78 -2.28 -0.12
CA CYS A 142 39.69 -3.15 -0.86
C CYS A 142 39.61 -4.58 -0.31
N PRO A 143 39.40 -5.61 -1.17
CA PRO A 143 39.26 -6.99 -0.72
C PRO A 143 40.54 -7.59 -0.13
N ARG A 144 41.71 -6.98 -0.37
CA ARG A 144 43.01 -7.47 0.10
C ARG A 144 43.37 -6.97 1.50
N CYS A 145 43.16 -5.69 1.78
CA CYS A 145 43.48 -5.09 3.09
C CYS A 145 42.26 -4.86 3.97
N GLY A 146 41.04 -5.11 3.47
CA GLY A 146 39.79 -4.95 4.22
C GLY A 146 39.48 -3.50 4.59
N THR A 147 40.14 -2.52 3.96
CA THR A 147 39.93 -1.09 4.23
C THR A 147 39.75 -0.29 2.95
N GLY A 148 38.97 0.80 3.04
CA GLY A 148 38.73 1.76 1.96
C GLY A 148 39.55 3.04 2.06
N VAL A 149 40.38 3.19 3.10
CA VAL A 149 41.07 4.47 3.39
C VAL A 149 42.12 4.83 2.33
N TYR A 150 42.74 3.83 1.70
CA TYR A 150 43.73 3.99 0.64
C TYR A 150 43.14 3.86 -0.77
N SER A 151 41.82 3.74 -0.89
CA SER A 151 41.15 3.54 -2.17
C SER A 151 40.75 4.87 -2.82
N ARG A 152 41.12 5.03 -4.09
CA ARG A 152 40.80 6.21 -4.93
C ARG A 152 39.83 5.80 -6.03
N ALA A 153 38.88 6.67 -6.35
CA ALA A 153 37.97 6.42 -7.46
C ALA A 153 38.74 6.53 -8.79
N TRP A 154 38.50 5.60 -9.71
CA TRP A 154 39.01 5.69 -11.06
C TRP A 154 38.27 6.82 -11.81
N GLY A 155 38.95 7.93 -12.10
CA GLY A 155 38.40 8.99 -12.97
C GLY A 155 37.89 10.28 -12.29
N ARG A 156 38.74 10.98 -11.53
CA ARG A 156 38.61 12.45 -11.44
C ARG A 156 39.97 13.12 -11.22
N GLN A 157 40.71 13.28 -12.31
CA GLN A 157 41.78 14.27 -12.40
C GLN A 157 41.82 14.84 -13.82
N GLU A 158 40.85 15.69 -14.15
CA GLU A 158 41.09 16.73 -15.14
C GLU A 158 41.81 17.87 -14.42
N VAL A 159 43.14 17.77 -14.37
CA VAL A 159 44.00 18.96 -14.32
C VAL A 159 45.12 18.71 -15.33
N LEU A 160 44.81 19.00 -16.59
CA LEU A 160 45.82 19.43 -17.55
C LEU A 160 45.57 20.92 -17.74
N SER A 161 46.32 21.72 -17.00
CA SER A 161 46.46 23.16 -17.16
C SER A 161 46.82 23.50 -18.61
N GLU A 162 45.95 24.23 -19.28
CA GLU A 162 46.17 24.85 -20.59
C GLU A 162 47.20 25.99 -20.52
N ASP A 163 47.81 26.23 -21.68
CA ASP A 163 48.42 27.49 -22.14
C ASP A 163 49.88 27.83 -21.79
N ALA A 164 50.80 27.21 -22.55
CA ALA A 164 52.04 27.88 -22.95
C ALA A 164 52.54 27.35 -24.30
N ARG A 165 51.98 27.85 -25.41
CA ARG A 165 52.73 28.02 -26.66
C ARG A 165 52.09 29.13 -27.49
N ALA A 166 52.89 30.19 -27.63
CA ALA A 166 52.59 31.42 -28.32
C ALA A 166 52.37 31.19 -29.81
N ASP A 167 51.40 31.91 -30.39
CA ASP A 167 51.49 32.46 -31.75
C ASP A 167 50.50 33.64 -31.86
N ASN A 168 51.03 34.87 -31.80
CA ASN A 168 50.31 36.06 -32.27
C ASN A 168 51.25 36.85 -33.20
N PRO A 169 51.07 36.74 -34.53
CA PRO A 169 51.92 37.42 -35.50
C PRO A 169 51.40 38.80 -35.94
N LEU A 170 50.66 39.56 -35.10
CA LEU A 170 50.22 40.92 -35.44
C LEU A 170 50.32 41.93 -34.28
N GLN A 171 51.51 42.08 -33.71
CA GLN A 171 51.88 43.32 -33.01
C GLN A 171 53.37 43.66 -33.22
N ARG A 172 53.67 44.32 -34.34
CA ARG A 172 54.70 45.37 -34.46
C ARG A 172 54.64 46.01 -35.84
N LEU A 173 53.90 47.11 -35.90
CA LEU A 173 54.33 48.32 -36.59
C LEU A 173 55.66 48.81 -36.01
#